data_AF-A0A8T6LKN1-F1
#
_entry.id   AF-A0A8T6LKN1-F1
#
_cell.length_a   1.000
_cell.length_b   1.000
_cell.length_c   1.000
_cell.angle_alpha   90.00
_cell.angle_beta   90.00
_cell.angle_gamma   90.00
#
_symmetry.space_group_name_H-M   'P 1'
#
loop_
_entity.id
_entity.type
_entity.pdbx_description
1 polymer ?
#
loop_
_entity_poly.entity_id
_entity_poly.type
_entity_poly.pdbx_seq_one_letter_code
_entity_poly.pdbx_strand_id
1 'polypeptide(L)'
;MTFMTRVLQWDPPSEVAPESWPTGLRGLTRALRPYWGLFALATLAGLTQHGLNLATAAMTAYVVGAAIDGASWSELEPWAWAIAALVATRGVLTFVEQWLGHDLAFRLLAVLRHWIYWGVERIAPAGLMRRRSGDLAAAAMQDAEKLEVFYAHTSIETIIAVVIPAIGLVAMSILHPMFGVVTLPILILMATVPFWLIRYANRQGREVRDRTGELQSEVLDSIHGLREVVMFGREEDRLNRLDRFGR
;
A
#
# COMPACT_ATOMS: atom_id res chain seq x y z
N MET A 1 -23.60 6.93 4.47
CA MET A 1 -24.45 6.95 3.25
C MET A 1 -24.02 8.01 2.24
N THR A 2 -23.40 9.12 2.67
CA THR A 2 -22.94 10.25 1.84
C THR A 2 -21.71 9.98 0.95
N PHE A 3 -20.88 8.98 1.29
CA PHE A 3 -19.63 8.67 0.57
C PHE A 3 -19.89 7.96 -0.77
N MET A 4 -20.69 6.89 -0.77
CA MET A 4 -21.10 6.20 -2.01
C MET A 4 -21.89 7.12 -2.94
N THR A 5 -22.70 8.04 -2.42
CA THR A 5 -23.46 8.99 -3.24
C THR A 5 -22.57 10.03 -3.91
N ARG A 6 -21.50 10.51 -3.25
CA ARG A 6 -20.53 11.42 -3.89
C ARG A 6 -19.66 10.74 -4.94
N VAL A 7 -19.31 9.46 -4.76
CA VAL A 7 -18.56 8.68 -5.76
C VAL A 7 -19.44 8.33 -6.96
N LEU A 8 -20.74 8.06 -6.74
CA LEU A 8 -21.70 7.78 -7.83
C LEU A 8 -22.13 9.04 -8.61
N GLN A 9 -22.10 10.22 -7.99
CA GLN A 9 -22.38 11.52 -8.62
C GLN A 9 -21.10 12.23 -9.12
N TRP A 10 -19.97 11.53 -9.13
CA TRP A 10 -18.68 12.10 -9.47
C TRP A 10 -18.54 12.28 -10.98
N ASP A 11 -18.37 13.54 -11.41
CA ASP A 11 -18.05 13.90 -12.78
C ASP A 11 -16.51 13.99 -12.92
N PRO A 12 -15.87 13.15 -13.74
CA PRO A 12 -14.43 13.20 -13.93
C PRO A 12 -13.99 14.58 -14.43
N PRO A 13 -12.86 15.13 -13.96
CA PRO A 13 -12.32 16.36 -14.53
C PRO A 13 -12.13 16.20 -16.04
N SER A 14 -12.79 17.04 -16.84
CA SER A 14 -12.88 16.97 -18.31
C SER A 14 -11.57 17.22 -19.06
N GLU A 15 -10.46 17.51 -18.36
CA GLU A 15 -9.27 18.11 -18.97
C GLU A 15 -8.12 17.16 -19.28
N VAL A 16 -8.24 15.84 -19.08
CA VAL A 16 -7.06 15.00 -19.25
C VAL A 16 -7.28 13.80 -20.16
N ALA A 17 -7.11 14.02 -21.46
CA ALA A 17 -6.87 12.94 -22.40
C ALA A 17 -5.45 12.36 -22.17
N PRO A 18 -5.30 11.04 -21.94
CA PRO A 18 -4.01 10.40 -21.64
C PRO A 18 -2.98 10.39 -22.77
N GLU A 19 -3.34 10.87 -23.97
CA GLU A 19 -2.50 10.79 -25.18
C GLU A 19 -1.16 11.53 -25.08
N SER A 20 -1.02 12.46 -24.13
CA SER A 20 0.20 13.26 -23.91
C SER A 20 0.95 12.91 -22.61
N TRP A 21 0.54 11.85 -21.92
CA TRP A 21 1.11 11.55 -20.61
C TRP A 21 2.50 10.95 -20.68
N PRO A 22 3.47 11.47 -19.91
CA PRO A 22 4.75 10.81 -19.76
C PRO A 22 4.55 9.43 -19.11
N THR A 23 5.27 8.42 -19.59
CA THR A 23 5.21 7.06 -19.04
C THR A 23 5.83 6.96 -17.65
N GLY A 24 5.42 5.96 -16.88
CA GLY A 24 5.95 5.68 -15.53
C GLY A 24 5.48 6.66 -14.45
N LEU A 25 6.34 6.90 -13.45
CA LEU A 25 6.03 7.71 -12.25
C LEU A 25 5.60 9.15 -12.57
N ARG A 26 6.05 9.72 -13.70
CA ARG A 26 5.67 11.07 -14.13
C ARG A 26 4.22 11.14 -14.63
N GLY A 27 3.68 10.05 -15.17
CA GLY A 27 2.26 9.96 -15.56
C GLY A 27 1.36 9.84 -14.34
N LEU A 28 1.77 8.99 -13.38
CA LEU A 28 1.07 8.79 -12.12
C LEU A 28 0.94 10.08 -11.30
N THR A 29 2.02 10.85 -11.18
CA THR A 29 1.98 12.17 -10.51
C THR A 29 1.11 13.20 -11.24
N ARG A 30 0.94 13.09 -12.57
CA ARG A 30 0.02 13.94 -13.34
C ARG A 30 -1.44 13.59 -13.06
N ALA A 31 -1.75 12.30 -12.93
CA ALA A 31 -3.08 11.82 -12.51
C ALA A 31 -3.49 12.35 -11.14
N LEU A 32 -2.52 12.51 -10.25
CA LEU A 32 -2.70 13.01 -8.90
C LEU A 32 -3.01 14.52 -8.84
N ARG A 33 -2.65 15.30 -9.86
CA ARG A 33 -2.69 16.77 -9.84
C ARG A 33 -4.04 17.37 -9.40
N PRO A 34 -5.21 16.88 -9.86
CA PRO A 34 -6.51 17.40 -9.42
C PRO A 34 -6.80 17.11 -7.93
N TYR A 35 -6.14 16.11 -7.37
CA TYR A 35 -6.37 15.59 -6.02
C TYR A 35 -5.22 15.90 -5.05
N TRP A 36 -4.32 16.82 -5.42
CA TRP A 36 -3.18 17.19 -4.58
C TRP A 36 -3.60 17.65 -3.18
N GLY A 37 -4.73 18.36 -3.05
CA GLY A 37 -5.25 18.79 -1.75
C GLY A 37 -5.59 17.62 -0.82
N LEU A 38 -6.23 16.56 -1.35
CA LEU A 38 -6.55 15.35 -0.59
C LEU A 38 -5.28 14.59 -0.21
N PHE A 39 -4.35 14.44 -1.17
CA PHE A 39 -3.06 13.81 -0.93
C PHE A 39 -2.24 14.53 0.14
N ALA A 40 -2.17 15.86 0.07
CA ALA A 40 -1.49 16.68 1.05
C ALA A 40 -2.15 16.56 2.43
N LEU A 41 -3.48 16.58 2.50
CA LEU A 41 -4.20 16.41 3.77
C LEU A 41 -3.96 15.03 4.39
N ALA A 42 -4.02 13.96 3.59
CA ALA A 42 -3.74 12.60 4.05
C ALA A 42 -2.28 12.49 4.55
N THR A 43 -1.33 13.05 3.79
CA THR A 43 0.09 13.08 4.17
C THR A 43 0.31 13.88 5.45
N LEU A 44 -0.34 15.02 5.62
CA LEU A 44 -0.25 15.83 6.85
C LEU A 44 -0.86 15.10 8.06
N ALA A 45 -2.00 14.43 7.89
CA ALA A 45 -2.60 13.61 8.94
C ALA A 45 -1.65 12.48 9.35
N GLY A 46 -1.02 11.81 8.39
CA GLY A 46 -0.03 10.77 8.63
C GLY A 46 1.24 11.28 9.32
N LEU A 47 1.85 12.36 8.81
CA LEU A 47 2.99 12.99 9.46
C LEU A 47 2.67 13.40 10.89
N THR A 48 1.48 13.95 11.11
CA THR A 48 1.04 14.35 12.46
C THR A 48 0.87 13.13 13.36
N GLN A 49 0.17 12.07 12.94
CA GLN A 49 -0.06 10.91 13.81
C GLN A 49 1.23 10.16 14.16
N HIS A 50 2.18 10.06 13.23
CA HIS A 50 3.49 9.48 13.49
C HIS A 50 4.38 10.40 14.34
N GLY A 51 4.27 11.72 14.17
CA GLY A 51 4.87 12.71 15.06
C GLY A 51 4.33 12.61 16.49
N LEU A 52 3.01 12.47 16.65
CA LEU A 52 2.38 12.24 17.95
C LEU A 52 2.85 10.92 18.56
N ASN A 53 3.04 9.87 17.76
CA ASN A 53 3.59 8.61 18.26
C ASN A 53 5.00 8.79 18.83
N LEU A 54 5.86 9.55 18.15
CA LEU A 54 7.20 9.87 18.63
C LEU A 54 7.15 10.73 19.91
N ALA A 55 6.26 11.72 19.97
CA ALA A 55 6.05 12.55 21.14
C ALA A 55 5.56 11.73 22.35
N THR A 56 4.61 10.83 22.14
CA THR A 56 4.12 9.90 23.17
C THR A 56 5.25 9.02 23.71
N ALA A 57 6.10 8.46 22.84
CA ALA A 57 7.26 7.68 23.27
C ALA A 57 8.23 8.53 24.12
N ALA A 58 8.55 9.76 23.68
CA ALA A 58 9.43 10.67 24.41
C ALA A 58 8.86 11.08 25.77
N MET A 59 7.58 11.45 25.84
CA MET A 59 6.90 11.80 27.08
C MET A 59 6.82 10.59 28.04
N THR A 60 6.60 9.39 27.51
CA THR A 60 6.59 8.16 28.31
C THR A 60 7.96 7.91 28.93
N ALA A 61 9.05 8.06 28.15
CA ALA A 61 10.41 7.95 28.67
C ALA A 61 10.70 8.99 29.77
N TYR A 62 10.25 10.23 29.59
CA TYR A 62 10.37 11.27 30.60
C TYR A 62 9.62 10.93 31.90
N VAL A 63 8.35 10.52 31.80
CA VAL A 63 7.52 10.15 32.97
C VAL A 63 8.14 8.99 33.73
N VAL A 64 8.65 7.98 33.03
CA VAL A 64 9.35 6.85 33.65
C VAL A 64 10.62 7.33 34.35
N GLY A 65 11.41 8.21 33.72
CA GLY A 65 12.60 8.80 34.35
C GLY A 65 12.27 9.58 35.63
N ALA A 66 11.28 10.46 35.57
CA ALA A 66 10.84 11.24 36.73
C ALA A 66 10.32 10.35 37.86
N ALA A 67 9.58 9.27 37.55
CA ALA A 67 9.13 8.31 38.54
C ALA A 67 10.30 7.58 39.23
N ILE A 68 11.37 7.26 38.50
CA ILE A 68 12.60 6.67 39.05
C ILE A 68 13.31 7.68 39.97
N ASP A 69 13.33 8.95 39.61
CA ASP A 69 13.92 10.03 40.42
C ASP A 69 13.07 10.40 41.66
N GLY A 70 11.94 9.71 41.88
CA GLY A 70 11.10 9.85 43.07
C GLY A 70 9.99 10.89 42.95
N ALA A 71 9.64 11.31 41.73
CA ALA A 71 8.51 12.22 41.50
C ALA A 71 7.21 11.65 42.09
N SER A 72 6.42 12.52 42.70
CA SER A 72 5.18 12.13 43.36
C SER A 72 4.05 11.91 42.34
N TRP A 73 3.00 11.16 42.71
CA TRP A 73 1.87 10.90 41.80
C TRP A 73 1.24 12.20 41.26
N SER A 74 1.10 13.22 42.11
CA SER A 74 0.55 14.52 41.71
C SER A 74 1.38 15.26 40.66
N GLU A 75 2.68 14.98 40.58
CA GLU A 75 3.58 15.54 39.55
C GLU A 75 3.48 14.78 38.23
N LEU A 76 3.16 13.48 38.28
CA LEU A 76 3.08 12.59 37.12
C LEU A 76 1.68 12.54 36.48
N GLU A 77 0.62 12.73 37.28
CA GLU A 77 -0.78 12.65 36.82
C GLU A 77 -1.06 13.55 35.58
N PRO A 78 -0.61 14.82 35.51
CA PRO A 78 -0.87 15.65 34.33
C PRO A 78 -0.25 15.08 33.05
N TRP A 79 0.93 14.46 33.16
CA TRP A 79 1.61 13.84 32.04
C TRP A 79 0.88 12.57 31.57
N ALA A 80 0.31 11.80 32.50
CA ALA A 80 -0.50 10.64 32.15
C ALA A 80 -1.74 11.04 31.33
N TRP A 81 -2.44 12.11 31.74
CA TRP A 81 -3.56 12.65 30.97
C TRP A 81 -3.13 13.22 29.62
N ALA A 82 -1.99 13.89 29.55
CA ALA A 82 -1.45 14.39 28.29
C ALA A 82 -1.13 13.24 27.32
N ILE A 83 -0.49 12.16 27.80
CA ILE A 83 -0.23 10.95 27.01
C ILE A 83 -1.54 10.32 26.53
N ALA A 84 -2.55 10.19 27.40
CA ALA A 84 -3.86 9.66 27.03
C ALA A 84 -4.52 10.49 25.92
N ALA A 85 -4.45 11.83 26.02
CA ALA A 85 -4.97 12.73 24.99
C ALA A 85 -4.21 12.60 23.65
N LEU A 86 -2.88 12.44 23.69
CA LEU A 86 -2.08 12.20 22.49
C LEU A 86 -2.43 10.88 21.82
N VAL A 87 -2.60 9.80 22.59
CA VAL A 87 -2.98 8.48 22.07
C VAL A 87 -4.38 8.53 21.45
N ALA A 88 -5.34 9.19 22.08
CA ALA A 88 -6.69 9.37 21.54
C ALA A 88 -6.66 10.17 20.22
N THR A 89 -5.93 11.29 20.20
CA THR A 89 -5.77 12.14 19.01
C THR A 89 -5.09 11.37 17.87
N ARG A 90 -4.08 10.57 18.18
CA ARG A 90 -3.42 9.68 17.22
C ARG A 90 -4.43 8.72 16.60
N GLY A 91 -5.28 8.07 17.39
CA GLY A 91 -6.30 7.16 16.88
C GLY A 91 -7.26 7.83 15.88
N VAL A 92 -7.69 9.06 16.16
CA VAL A 92 -8.51 9.84 15.22
C VAL A 92 -7.74 10.15 13.94
N LEU A 93 -6.49 10.59 14.04
CA LEU A 93 -5.66 10.91 12.87
C LEU A 93 -5.32 9.68 12.03
N THR A 94 -5.08 8.51 12.65
CA THR A 94 -4.90 7.24 11.93
C THR A 94 -6.13 6.93 11.09
N PHE A 95 -7.33 7.07 11.66
CA PHE A 95 -8.57 6.87 10.93
C PHE A 95 -8.72 7.87 9.77
N VAL A 96 -8.45 9.16 10.03
CA VAL A 96 -8.53 10.22 9.02
C VAL A 96 -7.54 9.97 7.87
N GLU A 97 -6.30 9.60 8.16
CA GLU A 97 -5.30 9.27 7.15
C GLU A 97 -5.76 8.10 6.28
N GLN A 98 -6.17 6.98 6.89
CA GLN A 98 -6.65 5.81 6.14
C GLN A 98 -7.85 6.15 5.27
N TRP A 99 -8.80 6.91 5.82
CA TRP A 99 -9.98 7.35 5.09
C TRP A 99 -9.61 8.20 3.87
N LEU A 100 -8.76 9.23 4.06
CA LEU A 100 -8.36 10.12 2.98
C LEU A 100 -7.51 9.40 1.93
N GLY A 101 -6.63 8.49 2.36
CA GLY A 101 -5.81 7.66 1.48
C GLY A 101 -6.66 6.79 0.57
N HIS A 102 -7.67 6.10 1.11
CA HIS A 102 -8.60 5.31 0.31
C HIS A 102 -9.53 6.17 -0.56
N ASP A 103 -10.05 7.30 -0.05
CA ASP A 103 -10.87 8.21 -0.87
C ASP A 103 -10.09 8.70 -2.10
N LEU A 104 -8.82 9.08 -1.91
CA LEU A 104 -7.92 9.43 -2.99
C LEU A 104 -7.72 8.27 -3.97
N ALA A 105 -7.39 7.08 -3.45
CA ALA A 105 -7.10 5.90 -4.24
C ALA A 105 -8.30 5.49 -5.12
N PHE A 106 -9.51 5.48 -4.57
CA PHE A 106 -10.72 5.12 -5.30
C PHE A 106 -11.08 6.14 -6.39
N ARG A 107 -10.90 7.44 -6.13
CA ARG A 107 -11.10 8.47 -7.16
C ARG A 107 -10.14 8.31 -8.32
N LEU A 108 -8.87 8.03 -8.03
CA LEU A 108 -7.86 7.76 -9.06
C LEU A 108 -8.19 6.47 -9.82
N LEU A 109 -8.61 5.41 -9.13
CA LEU A 109 -9.03 4.15 -9.74
C LEU A 109 -10.21 4.37 -10.70
N ALA A 110 -11.21 5.16 -10.32
CA ALA A 110 -12.35 5.49 -11.18
C ALA A 110 -11.92 6.20 -12.48
N VAL A 111 -11.04 7.20 -12.38
CA VAL A 111 -10.45 7.89 -13.56
C VAL A 111 -9.73 6.89 -14.47
N LEU A 112 -8.88 6.05 -13.90
CA LEU A 112 -8.06 5.10 -14.66
C LEU A 112 -8.93 4.06 -15.37
N ARG A 113 -9.95 3.53 -14.69
CA ARG A 113 -10.90 2.59 -15.30
C ARG A 113 -11.62 3.23 -16.48
N HIS A 114 -12.08 4.47 -16.34
CA HIS A 114 -12.72 5.19 -17.44
C HIS A 114 -11.80 5.30 -18.67
N TRP A 115 -10.52 5.62 -18.47
CA TRP A 115 -9.56 5.76 -19.56
C TRP A 115 -9.17 4.44 -20.22
N ILE A 116 -9.10 3.36 -19.45
CA ILE A 116 -8.88 2.02 -19.98
C ILE A 116 -10.03 1.66 -20.93
N TYR A 117 -11.28 1.88 -20.51
CA TYR A 117 -12.44 1.62 -21.37
C TYR A 117 -12.42 2.48 -22.63
N TRP A 118 -12.22 3.78 -22.50
CA TRP A 118 -12.17 4.70 -23.64
C TRP A 118 -11.04 4.35 -24.63
N GLY A 119 -9.87 3.98 -24.11
CA GLY A 119 -8.73 3.56 -24.91
C GLY A 119 -9.02 2.27 -25.70
N VAL A 120 -9.66 1.28 -25.07
CA VAL A 120 -10.05 0.01 -25.72
C VAL A 120 -11.12 0.25 -26.80
N GLU A 121 -12.10 1.11 -26.53
CA GLU A 121 -13.15 1.48 -27.49
C GLU A 121 -12.55 2.13 -28.75
N ARG A 122 -11.62 3.08 -28.57
CA ARG A 122 -10.99 3.81 -29.69
C ARG A 122 -10.17 2.93 -30.64
N ILE A 123 -9.51 1.89 -30.13
CA ILE A 123 -8.66 1.01 -30.95
C ILE A 123 -9.43 -0.16 -31.59
N ALA A 124 -10.70 -0.35 -31.24
CA ALA A 124 -11.55 -1.39 -31.81
C ALA A 124 -12.12 -0.98 -33.18
N PRO A 125 -12.33 -1.91 -34.14
CA PRO A 125 -11.93 -3.33 -34.15
C PRO A 125 -10.54 -3.57 -34.77
N ALA A 126 -10.02 -2.64 -35.58
CA ALA A 126 -8.82 -2.84 -36.39
C ALA A 126 -7.52 -3.01 -35.55
N GLY A 127 -7.41 -2.34 -34.41
CA GLY A 127 -6.26 -2.45 -33.50
C GLY A 127 -6.28 -3.71 -32.62
N LEU A 128 -7.40 -4.44 -32.59
CA LEU A 128 -7.62 -5.60 -31.73
C LEU A 128 -7.65 -6.93 -32.52
N MET A 129 -7.36 -6.92 -33.82
CA MET A 129 -7.40 -8.13 -34.65
C MET A 129 -6.44 -9.24 -34.21
N ARG A 130 -5.36 -8.91 -33.48
CA ARG A 130 -4.37 -9.89 -32.97
C ARG A 130 -4.53 -10.25 -31.48
N ARG A 131 -5.46 -9.63 -30.74
CA ARG A 131 -5.68 -9.88 -29.30
C ARG A 131 -7.15 -9.72 -28.94
N ARG A 132 -7.69 -10.61 -28.11
CA ARG A 132 -9.05 -10.45 -27.58
C ARG A 132 -9.12 -9.14 -26.79
N SER A 133 -10.01 -8.24 -27.22
CA SER A 133 -10.24 -6.94 -26.60
C SER A 133 -10.56 -7.05 -25.11
N GLY A 134 -11.33 -8.08 -24.73
CA GLY A 134 -11.64 -8.41 -23.34
C GLY A 134 -10.42 -8.76 -22.50
N ASP A 135 -9.47 -9.52 -23.03
CA ASP A 135 -8.26 -9.92 -22.30
C ASP A 135 -7.34 -8.72 -22.05
N LEU A 136 -7.24 -7.80 -23.02
CA LEU A 136 -6.48 -6.56 -22.87
C LEU A 136 -7.10 -5.62 -21.83
N ALA A 137 -8.42 -5.43 -21.90
CA ALA A 137 -9.14 -4.62 -20.92
C ALA A 137 -9.02 -5.21 -19.51
N ALA A 138 -9.20 -6.52 -19.36
CA ALA A 138 -9.09 -7.21 -18.07
C ALA A 138 -7.69 -7.08 -17.45
N ALA A 139 -6.64 -7.29 -18.24
CA ALA A 139 -5.26 -7.13 -17.77
C ALA A 139 -4.97 -5.68 -17.32
N ALA A 140 -5.41 -4.69 -18.11
CA ALA A 140 -5.24 -3.28 -17.76
C ALA A 140 -6.02 -2.89 -16.49
N MET A 141 -7.24 -3.43 -16.31
CA MET A 141 -8.04 -3.21 -15.10
C MET A 141 -7.37 -3.80 -13.86
N GLN A 142 -6.82 -5.01 -13.97
CA GLN A 142 -6.11 -5.65 -12.87
C GLN A 142 -4.86 -4.86 -12.46
N ASP A 143 -4.16 -4.26 -13.43
CA ASP A 143 -3.03 -3.38 -13.14
C ASP A 143 -3.47 -2.03 -12.55
N ALA A 144 -4.60 -1.48 -12.97
CA ALA A 144 -5.17 -0.27 -12.39
C ALA A 144 -5.58 -0.48 -10.92
N GLU A 145 -6.11 -1.65 -10.57
CA GLU A 145 -6.46 -2.01 -9.18
C GLU A 145 -5.26 -2.00 -8.25
N LYS A 146 -4.07 -2.37 -8.73
CA LYS A 146 -2.83 -2.26 -7.93
C LYS A 146 -2.51 -0.81 -7.55
N LEU A 147 -3.01 0.17 -8.32
CA LEU A 147 -2.83 1.58 -7.98
C LEU A 147 -3.63 1.99 -6.76
N GLU A 148 -4.67 1.25 -6.38
CA GLU A 148 -5.41 1.51 -5.14
C GLU A 148 -4.46 1.43 -3.94
N VAL A 149 -3.82 0.27 -3.76
CA VAL A 149 -2.88 0.03 -2.66
C VAL A 149 -1.67 0.94 -2.77
N PHE A 150 -1.20 1.24 -3.99
CA PHE A 150 -0.10 2.18 -4.19
C PHE A 150 -0.44 3.58 -3.65
N TYR A 151 -1.60 4.13 -4.00
CA TYR A 151 -1.96 5.49 -3.56
C TYR A 151 -2.38 5.53 -2.09
N ALA A 152 -3.13 4.54 -1.61
CA ALA A 152 -3.60 4.48 -0.23
C ALA A 152 -2.46 4.21 0.77
N HIS A 153 -1.53 3.30 0.44
CA HIS A 153 -0.58 2.74 1.40
C HIS A 153 0.89 2.79 0.97
N THR A 154 1.22 3.10 -0.28
CA THR A 154 2.64 3.18 -0.66
C THR A 154 3.12 4.62 -0.75
N SER A 155 2.39 5.46 -1.46
CA SER A 155 2.83 6.83 -1.78
C SER A 155 2.92 7.72 -0.53
N ILE A 156 1.88 7.74 0.30
CA ILE A 156 1.81 8.52 1.54
C ILE A 156 2.82 7.97 2.56
N GLU A 157 2.80 6.65 2.80
CA GLU A 157 3.67 5.99 3.78
C GLU A 157 5.16 6.12 3.43
N THR A 158 5.53 6.17 2.14
CA THR A 158 6.92 6.42 1.72
C THR A 158 7.42 7.80 2.17
N ILE A 159 6.58 8.84 2.07
CA ILE A 159 6.95 10.20 2.52
C ILE A 159 7.17 10.18 4.03
N ILE A 160 6.23 9.57 4.77
CA ILE A 160 6.27 9.46 6.23
C ILE A 160 7.52 8.69 6.67
N ALA A 161 7.85 7.58 5.99
CA ALA A 161 9.00 6.73 6.27
C ALA A 161 10.35 7.42 6.06
N VAL A 162 10.40 8.53 5.31
CA VAL A 162 11.61 9.37 5.19
C VAL A 162 11.60 10.48 6.23
N VAL A 163 10.48 11.20 6.34
CA VAL A 163 10.40 12.42 7.16
C VAL A 163 10.45 12.11 8.66
N ILE A 164 9.68 11.13 9.13
CA ILE A 164 9.59 10.85 10.57
C ILE A 164 10.90 10.33 11.16
N PRO A 165 11.62 9.37 10.52
CA PRO A 165 12.93 8.96 11.00
C PRO A 165 13.97 10.08 10.95
N ALA A 166 13.93 10.96 9.96
CA ALA A 166 14.81 12.12 9.91
C ALA A 166 14.56 13.10 11.08
N ILE A 167 13.29 13.37 11.39
CA ILE A 167 12.91 14.16 12.58
C ILE A 167 13.39 13.47 13.86
N GLY A 168 13.18 12.15 13.97
CA GLY A 168 13.64 11.36 15.12
C GLY A 168 15.15 11.40 15.31
N LEU A 169 15.92 11.29 14.22
CA LEU A 169 17.37 11.40 14.25
C LEU A 169 17.81 12.78 14.76
N VAL A 170 17.24 13.86 14.22
CA VAL A 170 17.56 15.23 14.66
C VAL A 170 17.18 15.43 16.13
N ALA A 171 16.00 14.97 16.55
CA ALA A 171 15.56 15.07 17.94
C ALA A 171 16.50 14.32 18.90
N MET A 172 16.93 13.12 18.56
CA MET A 172 17.92 12.35 19.33
C MET A 172 19.28 13.06 19.39
N SER A 173 19.75 13.63 18.29
CA SER A 173 21.00 14.40 18.23
C SER A 173 20.97 15.66 19.09
N ILE A 174 19.82 16.34 19.17
CA ILE A 174 19.63 17.52 20.03
C ILE A 174 19.70 17.13 21.52
N LEU A 175 19.10 15.99 21.90
CA LEU A 175 19.17 15.49 23.28
C LEU A 175 20.60 15.14 23.68
N HIS A 176 21.28 14.34 22.86
CA HIS A 176 22.69 14.04 23.06
C HIS A 176 23.33 13.58 21.73
N PRO A 177 24.43 14.19 21.27
CA PRO A 177 25.03 13.87 19.97
C PRO A 177 25.32 12.38 19.75
N MET A 178 25.73 11.65 20.80
CA MET A 178 25.97 10.20 20.71
C MET A 178 24.72 9.39 20.37
N PHE A 179 23.52 9.81 20.79
CA PHE A 179 22.30 9.09 20.40
C PHE A 179 22.09 9.16 18.89
N GLY A 180 22.30 10.34 18.29
CA GLY A 180 22.28 10.47 16.84
C GLY A 180 23.32 9.58 16.13
N VAL A 181 24.55 9.52 16.66
CA VAL A 181 25.61 8.65 16.11
C VAL A 181 25.22 7.18 16.14
N VAL A 182 24.54 6.71 17.18
CA VAL A 182 24.08 5.32 17.29
C VAL A 182 22.84 5.06 16.43
N THR A 183 21.91 6.02 16.34
CA THR A 183 20.68 5.89 15.55
C THR A 183 20.95 5.88 14.04
N LEU A 184 21.87 6.70 13.55
CA LEU A 184 22.17 6.84 12.12
C LEU A 184 22.48 5.51 11.40
N PRO A 185 23.43 4.67 11.86
CA PRO A 185 23.72 3.39 11.20
C PRO A 185 22.53 2.43 11.23
N ILE A 186 21.69 2.48 12.27
CA ILE A 186 20.46 1.67 12.35
C ILE A 186 19.48 2.11 11.26
N LEU A 187 19.29 3.42 11.08
CA LEU A 187 18.43 3.94 10.02
C LEU A 187 18.94 3.57 8.62
N ILE A 188 20.25 3.68 8.38
CA ILE A 188 20.87 3.27 7.11
C ILE A 188 20.65 1.78 6.87
N LEU A 189 20.85 0.94 7.89
CA LEU A 189 20.61 -0.49 7.78
C LEU A 189 19.14 -0.77 7.42
N MET A 190 18.19 -0.19 8.16
CA MET A 190 16.76 -0.37 7.89
C MET A 190 16.37 0.08 6.47
N ALA A 191 16.91 1.19 5.98
CA ALA A 191 16.65 1.69 4.63
C ALA A 191 17.25 0.80 3.53
N THR A 192 18.34 0.08 3.82
CA THR A 192 19.09 -0.69 2.81
C THR A 192 18.70 -2.16 2.73
N VAL A 193 18.14 -2.74 3.81
CA VAL A 193 17.71 -4.15 3.89
C VAL A 193 16.86 -4.60 2.69
N PRO A 194 15.82 -3.86 2.24
CA PRO A 194 15.01 -4.29 1.10
C PRO A 194 15.82 -4.48 -0.19
N PHE A 195 16.84 -3.65 -0.43
CA PHE A 195 17.67 -3.72 -1.63
C PHE A 195 18.62 -4.92 -1.61
N TRP A 196 19.04 -5.36 -0.43
CA TRP A 196 19.90 -6.53 -0.28
C TRP A 196 19.09 -7.81 -0.51
N LEU A 197 17.84 -7.81 -0.05
CA LEU A 197 16.94 -8.96 -0.12
C LEU A 197 16.15 -9.05 -1.43
N ILE A 198 16.12 -7.99 -2.28
CA ILE A 198 15.29 -7.96 -3.49
C ILE A 198 15.59 -9.10 -4.46
N ARG A 199 16.86 -9.52 -4.60
CA ARG A 199 17.23 -10.64 -5.48
C ARG A 199 16.70 -11.98 -4.95
N TYR A 200 16.75 -12.17 -3.63
CA TYR A 200 16.24 -13.36 -2.97
C TYR A 200 14.71 -13.41 -3.05
N ALA A 201 14.04 -12.31 -2.71
CA ALA A 201 12.60 -12.17 -2.85
C ALA A 201 12.12 -12.41 -4.29
N ASN A 202 12.83 -11.88 -5.29
CA ASN A 202 12.50 -12.11 -6.70
C ASN A 202 12.68 -13.57 -7.12
N ARG A 203 13.69 -14.27 -6.58
CA ARG A 203 13.90 -15.69 -6.87
C ARG A 203 12.78 -16.53 -6.25
N GLN A 204 12.50 -16.33 -4.97
CA GLN A 204 11.40 -17.02 -4.28
C GLN A 204 10.06 -16.73 -4.95
N GLY A 205 9.79 -15.48 -5.32
CA GLY A 205 8.57 -15.11 -6.01
C GLY A 205 8.45 -15.71 -7.41
N ARG A 206 9.57 -15.99 -8.11
CA ARG A 206 9.53 -16.77 -9.36
C ARG A 206 9.19 -18.23 -9.08
N GLU A 207 9.89 -18.86 -8.15
CA GLU A 207 9.63 -20.27 -7.78
C GLU A 207 8.18 -20.50 -7.35
N VAL A 208 7.62 -19.61 -6.53
CA VAL A 208 6.21 -19.68 -6.11
C VAL A 208 5.26 -19.52 -7.31
N ARG A 209 5.55 -18.59 -8.23
CA ARG A 209 4.73 -18.39 -9.44
C ARG A 209 4.80 -19.60 -10.37
N ASP A 210 5.98 -20.17 -10.56
CA ASP A 210 6.19 -21.34 -11.42
C ASP A 210 5.42 -22.55 -10.87
N ARG A 211 5.57 -22.86 -9.57
CA ARG A 211 4.82 -23.94 -8.91
C ARG A 211 3.30 -23.72 -8.93
N THR A 212 2.87 -22.46 -8.73
CA THR A 212 1.44 -22.12 -8.80
C THR A 212 0.90 -22.30 -10.22
N GLY A 213 1.69 -21.96 -11.24
CA GLY A 213 1.33 -22.18 -12.64
C GLY A 213 1.20 -23.66 -12.99
N GLU A 214 2.13 -24.50 -12.51
CA GLU A 214 2.07 -25.96 -12.68
C GLU A 214 0.82 -26.55 -11.99
N LEU A 215 0.56 -26.16 -10.75
CA LEU A 215 -0.66 -26.51 -9.99
C LEU A 215 -1.93 -26.13 -10.74
N GLN A 216 -2.02 -24.89 -11.23
CA GLN A 216 -3.18 -24.41 -11.98
C GLN A 216 -3.38 -25.20 -13.27
N SER A 217 -2.30 -25.49 -14.00
CA SER A 217 -2.36 -26.33 -15.20
C SER A 217 -2.88 -27.73 -14.89
N GLU A 218 -2.38 -28.38 -13.85
CA GLU A 218 -2.80 -29.73 -13.47
C GLU A 218 -4.28 -29.76 -13.05
N VAL A 219 -4.75 -28.75 -12.31
CA VAL A 219 -6.16 -28.61 -11.94
C VAL A 219 -7.03 -28.42 -13.18
N LEU A 220 -6.63 -27.56 -14.13
CA LEU A 220 -7.38 -27.34 -15.36
C LEU A 220 -7.44 -28.60 -16.23
N ASP A 221 -6.32 -29.32 -16.38
CA ASP A 221 -6.28 -30.60 -17.10
C ASP A 221 -7.14 -31.66 -16.41
N SER A 222 -7.21 -31.65 -15.09
CA SER A 222 -8.08 -32.55 -14.32
C SER A 222 -9.57 -32.24 -14.55
N ILE A 223 -9.94 -30.95 -14.62
CA ILE A 223 -11.31 -30.53 -14.93
C ILE A 223 -11.68 -30.92 -16.36
N HIS A 224 -10.81 -30.64 -17.33
CA HIS A 224 -11.07 -30.96 -18.74
C HIS A 224 -11.12 -32.46 -19.01
N GLY A 225 -10.28 -33.26 -18.33
CA GLY A 225 -10.23 -34.71 -18.46
C GLY A 225 -11.07 -35.48 -17.44
N LEU A 226 -11.95 -34.80 -16.70
CA LEU A 226 -12.68 -35.40 -15.57
C LEU A 226 -13.57 -36.57 -16.04
N ARG A 227 -14.20 -36.42 -17.21
CA ARG A 227 -15.06 -37.45 -17.79
C ARG A 227 -14.27 -38.73 -18.06
N GLU A 228 -13.07 -38.59 -18.63
CA GLU A 228 -12.17 -39.70 -18.94
C GLU A 228 -11.66 -40.35 -17.65
N VAL A 229 -11.26 -39.56 -16.65
CA VAL A 229 -10.82 -40.06 -15.34
C VAL A 229 -11.92 -40.92 -14.68
N VAL A 230 -13.18 -40.47 -14.72
CA VAL A 230 -14.32 -41.22 -14.17
C VAL A 230 -14.65 -42.46 -15.00
N MET A 231 -14.63 -42.36 -16.34
CA MET A 231 -14.87 -43.50 -17.25
C MET A 231 -13.90 -44.66 -17.02
N PHE A 232 -12.64 -44.34 -16.71
CA PHE A 232 -11.59 -45.33 -16.48
C PHE A 232 -11.37 -45.68 -15.00
N GLY A 233 -12.14 -45.11 -14.07
CA GLY A 233 -12.04 -45.36 -12.63
C GLY A 233 -10.66 -45.00 -12.04
N ARG A 234 -10.08 -43.87 -12.47
CA ARG A 234 -8.72 -43.40 -12.08
C ARG A 234 -8.74 -42.19 -11.15
N GLU A 235 -9.80 -42.00 -10.37
CA GLU A 235 -10.00 -40.85 -9.50
C GLU A 235 -8.89 -40.76 -8.44
N GLU A 236 -8.54 -41.87 -7.79
CA GLU A 236 -7.49 -41.91 -6.76
C GLU A 236 -6.10 -41.58 -7.32
N ASP A 237 -5.77 -42.09 -8.52
CA ASP A 237 -4.51 -41.77 -9.21
C ASP A 237 -4.40 -40.25 -9.48
N ARG A 238 -5.52 -39.62 -9.86
CA ARG A 238 -5.58 -38.19 -10.12
C ARG A 238 -5.48 -37.37 -8.84
N LEU A 239 -6.19 -37.75 -7.78
CA LEU A 239 -6.12 -37.10 -6.47
C LEU A 239 -4.70 -37.16 -5.89
N ASN A 240 -4.05 -38.33 -5.95
CA ASN A 240 -2.65 -38.50 -5.52
C ASN A 240 -1.66 -37.64 -6.31
N ARG A 241 -1.98 -37.30 -7.56
CA ARG A 241 -1.17 -36.38 -8.38
C ARG A 241 -1.33 -34.93 -7.92
N LEU A 242 -2.55 -34.49 -7.63
CA LEU A 242 -2.83 -33.16 -7.08
C LEU A 242 -2.23 -32.97 -5.67
N ASP A 243 -2.34 -33.97 -4.81
CA ASP A 243 -1.77 -33.96 -3.45
C ASP A 243 -0.24 -33.82 -3.43
N ARG A 244 0.44 -34.35 -4.44
CA ARG A 244 1.90 -34.19 -4.58
C ARG A 244 2.33 -32.77 -4.92
N PHE A 245 1.48 -32.01 -5.63
CA PHE A 245 1.76 -30.61 -5.93
C PHE A 245 1.33 -29.65 -4.80
N GLY A 246 0.42 -30.07 -3.93
CA GLY A 246 -0.07 -29.26 -2.80
C GLY A 246 0.83 -29.24 -1.55
N ARG A 247 1.95 -29.99 -1.55
CA ARG A 247 2.96 -30.02 -0.46
C ARG A 247 4.20 -29.20 -0.84
#